data_AF-A0A165B8W8-F1
#
_entry.id   AF-A0A165B8W8-F1
#
_cell.length_a   1.000
_cell.length_b   1.000
_cell.length_c   1.000
_cell.angle_alpha   90.00
_cell.angle_beta   90.00
_cell.angle_gamma   90.00
#
_symmetry.space_group_name_H-M   'P 1'
#
loop_
_entity.id
_entity.type
_entity.pdbx_description
1 polymer ?
#
loop_
_entity_poly.entity_id
_entity_poly.type
_entity_poly.pdbx_seq_one_letter_code
_entity_poly.pdbx_strand_id
1 'polypeptide(L)'
;MEYVRQHTSIPIPRAYHNHFSWLIMDRVDGQMLYECWNEQSAFMKFRIACTLRLYVNQLRSITSERAGGITDGMIGGVVFDHVERGPFDSVRRFRRFCELVSFVGWKTAYERKHRKIHAMHSRPPLSDGPGLSSSLTATSMQQTSCWTRTTCCGS
;
A
#
# COMPACT_ATOMS: atom_id res chain seq x y z
N MET A 1 -12.36 -1.52 -10.60
CA MET A 1 -13.04 -1.12 -9.33
C MET A 1 -14.54 -0.96 -9.49
N GLU A 2 -15.04 -0.44 -10.61
CA GLU A 2 -16.48 -0.23 -10.82
C GLU A 2 -17.35 -1.49 -10.68
N TYR A 3 -16.89 -2.63 -11.19
CA TYR A 3 -17.60 -3.91 -11.05
C TYR A 3 -17.92 -4.24 -9.58
N VAL A 4 -16.95 -4.11 -8.67
CA VAL A 4 -17.17 -4.42 -7.24
C VAL A 4 -18.15 -3.42 -6.62
N ARG A 5 -18.10 -2.15 -7.03
CA ARG A 5 -19.01 -1.11 -6.55
C ARG A 5 -20.46 -1.36 -6.96
N GLN A 6 -20.69 -1.93 -8.15
CA GLN A 6 -22.03 -2.26 -8.65
C GLN A 6 -22.62 -3.52 -8.00
N HIS A 7 -21.77 -4.42 -7.51
CA HIS A 7 -22.19 -5.73 -6.98
C HIS A 7 -22.07 -5.85 -5.46
N THR A 8 -21.71 -4.76 -4.76
CA THR A 8 -21.61 -4.75 -3.29
C THR A 8 -22.17 -3.45 -2.72
N SER A 9 -22.58 -3.49 -1.46
CA SER A 9 -22.94 -2.31 -0.67
C SER A 9 -21.71 -1.66 -0.01
N ILE A 10 -20.49 -2.09 -0.36
CA ILE A 10 -19.27 -1.59 0.23
C ILE A 10 -19.05 -0.17 -0.30
N PRO A 11 -18.76 0.82 0.56
CA PRO A 11 -18.45 2.18 0.12
C PRO A 11 -17.08 2.21 -0.55
N ILE A 12 -17.06 1.95 -1.85
CA ILE A 12 -15.85 1.97 -2.69
C ILE A 12 -15.81 3.32 -3.42
N PRO A 13 -14.71 4.09 -3.29
CA PRO A 13 -14.55 5.35 -4.01
C PRO A 13 -14.60 5.17 -5.52
N ARG A 14 -15.10 6.17 -6.25
CA ARG A 14 -15.03 6.14 -7.71
C ARG A 14 -13.58 6.33 -8.13
N ALA A 15 -13.12 5.50 -9.07
CA ALA A 15 -11.84 5.69 -9.72
C ALA A 15 -12.02 6.56 -10.95
N TYR A 16 -11.17 7.58 -11.09
CA TYR A 16 -11.11 8.48 -12.23
C TYR A 16 -9.90 8.17 -13.07
N HIS A 17 -10.02 8.40 -14.38
CA HIS A 17 -8.92 8.31 -15.34
C HIS A 17 -8.12 6.99 -15.29
N ASN A 18 -8.81 5.87 -15.43
CA ASN A 18 -8.24 4.50 -15.36
C ASN A 18 -7.15 4.18 -16.41
N HIS A 19 -6.82 5.12 -17.29
CA HIS A 19 -5.77 4.99 -18.32
C HIS A 19 -4.40 5.49 -17.86
N PHE A 20 -4.31 6.16 -16.71
CA PHE A 20 -3.02 6.57 -16.15
C PHE A 20 -2.40 5.46 -15.30
N SER A 21 -1.06 5.50 -15.16
CA SER A 21 -0.32 4.65 -14.23
C SER A 21 -0.61 4.95 -12.75
N TRP A 22 -1.43 5.96 -12.46
CA TRP A 22 -1.77 6.42 -11.12
C TRP A 22 -3.25 6.17 -10.84
N LEU A 23 -3.55 5.71 -9.64
CA LEU A 23 -4.93 5.49 -9.19
C LEU A 23 -5.46 6.79 -8.57
N ILE A 24 -6.34 7.49 -9.29
CA ILE A 24 -7.04 8.69 -8.80
C ILE A 24 -8.43 8.27 -8.35
N MET A 25 -8.81 8.60 -7.12
CA MET A 25 -10.08 8.18 -6.52
C MET A 25 -10.71 9.28 -5.66
N ASP A 26 -12.02 9.20 -5.41
CA ASP A 26 -12.67 10.04 -4.40
C ASP A 26 -11.99 9.89 -3.03
N ARG A 27 -11.90 10.99 -2.28
CA ARG A 27 -11.51 10.93 -0.87
C ARG A 27 -12.67 10.38 -0.05
N VAL A 28 -12.40 9.36 0.77
CA VAL A 28 -13.35 8.89 1.79
C VAL A 28 -13.06 9.62 3.08
N ASP A 29 -14.03 10.38 3.56
CA ASP A 29 -13.95 11.03 4.86
C ASP A 29 -14.20 10.01 5.98
N GLY A 30 -13.43 10.14 7.06
CA GLY A 30 -13.53 9.27 8.23
C GLY A 30 -12.21 9.16 8.99
N GLN A 31 -12.27 8.52 10.16
CA GLN A 31 -11.09 8.16 10.94
C GLN A 31 -10.68 6.72 10.62
N MET A 32 -9.38 6.44 10.67
CA MET A 32 -8.91 5.08 10.45
C MET A 32 -9.35 4.19 11.61
N LEU A 33 -9.88 3.01 11.30
CA LEU A 33 -10.43 2.12 12.34
C LEU A 33 -9.40 1.77 13.42
N TYR A 34 -8.10 1.65 13.07
CA TYR A 34 -7.06 1.33 14.04
C TYR A 34 -6.82 2.47 15.06
N GLU A 35 -7.09 3.72 14.67
CA GLU A 35 -6.91 4.90 15.53
C GLU A 35 -8.03 4.97 16.55
N CYS A 36 -9.27 4.83 16.10
CA CYS A 36 -10.44 4.97 16.96
C CYS A 36 -10.93 3.66 17.59
N TRP A 37 -10.32 2.50 17.31
CA TRP A 37 -10.79 1.19 17.79
C TRP A 37 -10.94 1.13 19.31
N ASN A 38 -9.95 1.62 20.05
CA ASN A 38 -9.93 1.56 21.51
C ASN A 38 -10.99 2.47 22.15
N GLU A 39 -11.35 3.54 21.46
CA GLU A 39 -12.37 4.52 21.87
C GLU A 39 -13.80 4.00 21.65
N GLN A 40 -13.97 2.94 20.84
CA GLN A 40 -15.29 2.37 20.57
C GLN A 40 -15.83 1.56 21.74
N SER A 41 -17.12 1.74 22.02
CA SER A 41 -17.87 0.88 22.94
C SER A 41 -17.92 -0.57 22.46
N ALA A 42 -18.13 -1.52 23.37
CA ALA A 42 -18.27 -2.94 23.02
C ALA A 42 -19.37 -3.18 21.99
N PHE A 43 -20.50 -2.47 22.11
CA PHE A 43 -21.59 -2.52 21.15
C PHE A 43 -21.18 -2.03 19.76
N MET A 44 -20.42 -0.92 19.69
CA MET A 44 -19.96 -0.39 18.41
C MET A 44 -18.92 -1.30 17.74
N LYS A 45 -18.01 -1.88 18.53
CA LYS A 45 -17.07 -2.92 18.05
C LYS A 45 -17.80 -4.11 17.45
N PHE A 46 -18.86 -4.58 18.12
CA PHE A 46 -19.71 -5.65 17.61
C PHE A 46 -20.37 -5.26 16.28
N ARG A 47 -20.97 -4.06 16.18
CA ARG A 47 -21.55 -3.57 14.93
C ARG A 47 -20.52 -3.50 13.80
N ILE A 48 -19.32 -2.99 14.07
CA ILE A 48 -18.22 -2.94 13.10
C ILE A 48 -17.85 -4.35 12.63
N ALA A 49 -17.71 -5.31 13.56
CA ALA A 49 -17.41 -6.70 13.22
C ALA A 49 -18.52 -7.33 12.34
N CYS A 50 -19.79 -7.08 12.66
CA CYS A 50 -20.92 -7.52 11.84
C CYS A 50 -20.88 -6.91 10.43
N THR A 51 -20.64 -5.60 10.32
CA THR A 51 -20.51 -4.92 9.03
C THR A 51 -19.36 -5.49 8.19
N LEU A 52 -18.18 -5.66 8.79
CA LEU A 52 -17.03 -6.25 8.11
C LEU A 52 -17.30 -7.68 7.65
N ARG A 53 -17.99 -8.49 8.49
CA ARG A 53 -18.41 -9.84 8.11
C ARG A 53 -19.33 -9.82 6.89
N LEU A 54 -20.30 -8.92 6.85
CA LEU A 54 -21.19 -8.76 5.71
C LEU A 54 -20.43 -8.34 4.45
N TYR A 55 -19.49 -7.39 4.57
CA TYR A 55 -18.67 -6.96 3.44
C TYR A 55 -17.78 -8.08 2.90
N VAL A 56 -17.13 -8.86 3.77
CA VAL A 56 -16.34 -10.03 3.36
C VAL A 56 -17.21 -11.06 2.65
N ASN A 57 -18.44 -11.28 3.12
CA ASN A 57 -19.37 -12.19 2.45
C ASN A 57 -19.76 -11.69 1.05
N GLN A 58 -20.02 -10.39 0.89
CA GLN A 58 -20.32 -9.80 -0.42
C GLN A 58 -19.13 -9.89 -1.40
N LEU A 59 -17.91 -9.69 -0.91
CA LEU A 59 -16.71 -9.87 -1.73
C LEU A 59 -16.53 -11.33 -2.15
N ARG A 60 -16.85 -12.28 -1.27
CA ARG A 60 -16.77 -13.72 -1.58
C ARG A 60 -17.87 -14.20 -2.52
N SER A 61 -19.02 -13.53 -2.56
CA SER A 61 -20.07 -13.85 -3.54
C SER A 61 -19.73 -13.38 -4.95
N ILE A 62 -18.76 -12.49 -5.11
CA ILE A 62 -18.23 -12.13 -6.42
C ILE A 62 -17.34 -13.26 -6.92
N THR A 63 -17.87 -14.06 -7.83
CA THR A 63 -17.13 -15.14 -8.49
C THR A 63 -16.84 -14.78 -9.95
N SER A 64 -15.69 -15.22 -10.46
CA SER A 64 -15.37 -15.20 -11.89
C SER A 64 -15.14 -16.64 -12.36
N GLU A 65 -15.47 -16.94 -13.61
CA GLU A 65 -15.19 -18.24 -14.23
C GLU A 65 -13.69 -18.50 -14.38
N ARG A 66 -12.87 -17.43 -14.36
CA ARG A 66 -11.42 -17.49 -14.55
C ARG A 66 -10.69 -17.18 -13.26
N ALA A 67 -9.56 -17.87 -13.08
CA ALA A 67 -8.63 -17.55 -12.01
C ALA A 67 -7.84 -16.28 -12.40
N GLY A 68 -7.93 -15.23 -11.59
CA GLY A 68 -7.26 -13.95 -11.82
C GLY A 68 -8.21 -12.76 -11.67
N GLY A 69 -8.03 -11.73 -12.50
CA GLY A 69 -8.91 -10.56 -12.54
C GLY A 69 -10.36 -10.92 -12.88
N ILE A 70 -11.31 -10.23 -12.26
CA ILE A 70 -12.74 -10.56 -12.37
C ILE A 70 -13.26 -10.36 -13.81
N THR A 71 -12.72 -9.38 -14.54
CA THR A 71 -13.18 -8.97 -15.88
C THR A 71 -12.57 -9.78 -17.02
N ASP A 72 -11.25 -9.96 -17.02
CA ASP A 72 -10.49 -10.55 -18.14
C ASP A 72 -9.64 -11.76 -17.71
N GLY A 73 -9.50 -12.01 -16.41
CA GLY A 73 -8.59 -13.00 -15.85
C GLY A 73 -7.14 -12.51 -15.71
N MET A 74 -6.84 -11.28 -16.12
CA MET A 74 -5.52 -10.68 -16.01
C MET A 74 -5.29 -10.13 -14.60
N ILE A 75 -4.06 -10.22 -14.11
CA ILE A 75 -3.66 -9.63 -12.83
C ILE A 75 -2.41 -8.78 -13.04
N GLY A 76 -2.35 -7.65 -12.36
CA GLY A 76 -1.20 -6.76 -12.36
C GLY A 76 -1.20 -5.88 -11.12
N GLY A 77 -0.11 -5.13 -10.93
CA GLY A 77 0.00 -4.12 -9.88
C GLY A 77 1.17 -4.35 -8.94
N VAL A 78 1.29 -3.52 -7.91
CA VAL A 78 2.47 -3.46 -7.03
C VAL A 78 2.85 -4.81 -6.41
N VAL A 79 1.86 -5.69 -6.20
CA VAL A 79 2.10 -7.04 -5.66
C VAL A 79 2.52 -8.03 -6.75
N PHE A 80 2.06 -7.86 -8.00
CA PHE A 80 2.18 -8.85 -9.08
C PHE A 80 3.13 -8.44 -10.21
N ASP A 81 3.93 -7.38 -10.00
CA ASP A 81 4.69 -6.65 -11.03
C ASP A 81 3.79 -5.73 -11.89
N HIS A 82 4.37 -4.71 -12.51
CA HIS A 82 3.65 -3.78 -13.39
C HIS A 82 3.24 -4.41 -14.73
N VAL A 83 3.66 -5.64 -14.98
CA VAL A 83 3.32 -6.42 -16.17
C VAL A 83 2.08 -7.26 -15.88
N GLU A 84 1.05 -7.12 -16.70
CA GLU A 84 -0.14 -7.97 -16.61
C GLU A 84 0.20 -9.44 -16.87
N ARG A 85 -0.33 -10.34 -16.03
CA ARG A 85 -0.12 -11.78 -16.08
C ARG A 85 -1.46 -12.50 -16.14
N GLY A 86 -1.50 -13.65 -16.81
CA GLY A 86 -2.71 -14.43 -17.02
C GLY A 86 -3.18 -14.39 -18.48
N PRO A 87 -4.45 -14.75 -18.75
CA PRO A 87 -5.37 -15.38 -17.81
C PRO A 87 -4.89 -16.78 -17.44
N PHE A 88 -5.17 -17.23 -16.23
CA PHE A 88 -4.74 -18.56 -15.77
C PHE A 88 -5.78 -19.60 -16.16
N ASP A 89 -5.31 -20.69 -16.77
CA ASP A 89 -6.10 -21.87 -17.15
C ASP A 89 -6.72 -22.62 -15.96
N SER A 90 -6.18 -22.42 -14.75
CA SER A 90 -6.56 -23.15 -13.56
C SER A 90 -6.20 -22.38 -12.28
N VAL A 91 -7.02 -22.58 -11.24
CA VAL A 91 -6.76 -22.06 -9.88
C VAL A 91 -5.39 -22.51 -9.36
N ARG A 92 -4.97 -23.74 -9.70
CA ARG A 92 -3.66 -24.29 -9.30
C ARG A 92 -2.50 -23.51 -9.90
N ARG A 93 -2.58 -23.13 -11.19
CA ARG A 93 -1.54 -22.35 -11.86
C ARG A 93 -1.46 -20.94 -11.31
N PHE A 94 -2.60 -20.31 -11.07
CA PHE A 94 -2.69 -19.01 -10.39
C PHE A 94 -2.06 -19.06 -8.99
N ARG A 95 -2.39 -20.08 -8.18
CA ARG A 95 -1.81 -20.25 -6.84
C ARG A 95 -0.29 -20.36 -6.86
N ARG A 96 0.27 -21.20 -7.75
CA ARG A 96 1.73 -21.34 -7.91
C ARG A 96 2.40 -20.02 -8.29
N PHE A 97 1.74 -19.24 -9.15
CA PHE A 97 2.22 -17.91 -9.49
C PHE A 97 2.25 -16.98 -8.26
N CYS A 98 1.19 -16.94 -7.46
CA CYS A 98 1.15 -16.15 -6.23
C CYS A 98 2.23 -16.57 -5.23
N GLU A 99 2.48 -17.88 -5.08
CA GLU A 99 3.54 -18.43 -4.22
C GLU A 99 4.93 -17.96 -4.69
N LEU A 100 5.20 -18.02 -6.00
CA LEU A 100 6.44 -17.54 -6.59
C LEU A 100 6.65 -16.04 -6.35
N VAL A 101 5.64 -15.23 -6.67
CA VAL A 101 5.67 -13.77 -6.48
C VAL A 101 5.93 -13.42 -5.02
N SER A 102 5.26 -14.09 -4.08
CA SER A 102 5.46 -13.88 -2.64
C SER A 102 6.88 -14.23 -2.22
N PHE A 103 7.40 -15.37 -2.67
CA PHE A 103 8.76 -15.80 -2.36
C PHE A 103 9.82 -14.84 -2.89
N VAL A 104 9.73 -14.45 -4.16
CA VAL A 104 10.67 -13.51 -4.80
C VAL A 104 10.60 -12.13 -4.13
N GLY A 105 9.39 -11.64 -3.87
CA GLY A 105 9.15 -10.37 -3.18
C GLY A 105 9.76 -10.34 -1.78
N TRP A 106 9.54 -11.40 -0.99
CA TRP A 106 10.10 -11.52 0.36
C TRP A 106 11.62 -11.67 0.35
N LYS A 107 12.18 -12.48 -0.55
CA LYS A 107 13.64 -12.61 -0.69
C LYS A 107 14.29 -11.25 -0.97
N THR A 108 13.72 -10.50 -1.91
CA THR A 108 14.21 -9.15 -2.27
C THR A 108 14.12 -8.18 -1.08
N ALA A 109 13.01 -8.20 -0.33
CA ALA A 109 12.83 -7.37 0.85
C ALA A 109 13.82 -7.73 1.96
N TYR A 110 14.03 -9.03 2.19
CA TYR A 110 14.99 -9.56 3.16
C TYR A 110 16.41 -9.11 2.82
N GLU A 111 16.86 -9.31 1.58
CA GLU A 111 18.19 -8.89 1.13
C GLU A 111 18.40 -7.38 1.24
N ARG A 112 17.38 -6.57 0.92
CA ARG A 112 17.43 -5.11 1.07
C ARG A 112 17.61 -4.70 2.53
N LYS A 113 16.87 -5.33 3.45
CA LYS A 113 17.03 -5.10 4.89
C LYS A 113 18.41 -5.53 5.38
N HIS A 114 18.88 -6.69 4.94
CA HIS A 114 20.20 -7.22 5.28
C HIS A 114 21.32 -6.31 4.78
N ARG A 115 21.28 -5.84 3.53
CA ARG A 115 22.25 -4.86 3.00
C ARG A 115 22.28 -3.56 3.79
N LYS A 116 21.12 -3.02 4.19
CA LYS A 116 21.05 -1.81 5.02
C LYS A 116 21.69 -2.02 6.41
N ILE A 117 21.45 -3.18 7.02
CA ILE A 117 22.07 -3.55 8.30
C ILE A 117 23.59 -3.64 8.13
N HIS A 118 24.07 -4.38 7.12
CA HIS A 118 25.50 -4.49 6.84
C HIS A 118 26.14 -3.12 6.57
N ALA A 119 25.54 -2.29 5.72
CA ALA A 119 26.01 -0.94 5.41
C ALA A 119 25.98 0.03 6.61
N MET A 120 25.10 -0.21 7.60
CA MET A 120 25.05 0.57 8.85
C MET A 120 26.19 0.17 9.79
N HIS A 121 26.57 -1.11 9.83
CA HIS A 121 27.65 -1.62 10.67
C HIS A 121 29.04 -1.43 10.06
N SER A 122 29.15 -1.22 8.73
CA SER A 122 30.42 -0.95 8.04
C SER A 122 30.72 0.54 7.85
N ARG A 123 29.98 1.45 8.50
CA ARG A 123 30.40 2.86 8.58
C ARG A 123 31.68 2.95 9.42
N PRO A 124 32.82 3.38 8.85
CA PRO A 124 34.01 3.60 9.66
C PRO A 124 33.73 4.71 10.69
N PRO A 125 34.30 4.64 11.91
CA PRO A 125 34.26 5.77 12.82
C PRO A 125 34.85 7.00 12.09
N LEU A 126 34.20 8.16 12.24
CA LEU A 126 34.79 9.42 11.79
C LEU A 126 36.17 9.52 12.44
N SER A 127 37.20 9.45 11.62
CA SER A 127 38.57 9.70 12.04
C SER A 127 38.65 11.16 12.47
N ASP A 128 38.76 11.40 13.77
CA ASP A 128 39.17 12.69 14.31
C ASP A 128 40.59 12.99 13.82
N GLY A 129 40.70 13.79 12.77
CA GLY A 129 41.95 14.35 12.25
C GLY A 129 42.01 15.85 12.54
N PRO A 130 43.17 16.38 12.99
CA PRO A 130 43.29 17.72 13.52
C PRO A 130 43.22 18.79 12.43
N GLY A 131 42.70 19.96 12.79
CA GLY A 131 42.44 21.05 11.85
C GLY A 131 43.70 21.68 11.26
N LEU A 132 43.54 22.26 10.06
CA LEU A 132 44.03 23.59 9.69
C LEU A 132 43.51 24.02 8.31
N SER A 133 42.91 25.21 8.31
CA SER A 133 42.90 26.23 7.25
C SER A 133 42.05 26.08 5.97
N SER A 134 40.97 26.86 5.96
CA SER A 134 40.63 27.88 4.94
C SER A 134 40.39 27.48 3.48
N SER A 135 39.12 27.56 3.04
CA SER A 135 38.73 28.51 1.97
C SER A 135 37.21 28.60 1.85
N LEU A 136 36.71 29.80 2.10
CA LEU A 136 35.35 30.24 1.82
C LEU A 136 35.13 30.26 0.30
N THR A 137 34.11 29.57 -0.17
CA THR A 137 33.30 30.08 -1.29
C THR A 137 31.83 29.82 -0.98
N ALA A 138 31.10 30.92 -0.83
CA ALA A 138 29.68 30.94 -0.63
C ALA A 138 28.97 30.53 -1.92
N THR A 139 27.99 29.62 -1.83
CA THR A 139 26.81 29.68 -2.70
C THR A 139 25.61 29.31 -1.84
N SER A 140 24.85 30.35 -1.52
CA SER A 140 23.52 30.31 -0.93
C SER A 140 22.53 29.71 -1.92
N MET A 141 21.69 28.77 -1.48
CA MET A 141 20.25 28.91 -1.68
C MET A 141 19.46 28.00 -0.73
N GLN A 142 18.41 28.61 -0.18
CA GLN A 142 17.71 28.25 1.04
C GLN A 142 16.75 27.06 0.90
N GLN A 143 16.60 26.38 2.04
CA GLN A 143 15.46 25.59 2.50
C GLN A 143 14.10 26.12 2.03
N THR A 144 13.18 25.21 1.73
CA THR A 144 11.85 25.23 2.38
C THR A 144 11.41 23.81 2.73
N SER A 145 11.41 23.54 4.03
CA SER A 145 10.58 22.55 4.69
C SER A 145 9.19 23.14 4.92
N CYS A 146 8.12 22.42 4.58
CA CYS A 146 6.80 22.62 5.20
C CYS A 146 6.00 21.31 5.16
N TRP A 147 6.19 20.50 6.20
CA TRP A 147 5.14 19.59 6.67
C TRP A 147 4.26 20.42 7.61
N THR A 148 3.11 20.92 7.13
CA THR A 148 2.08 21.47 8.01
C THR A 148 1.03 20.41 8.29
N ARG A 149 1.08 19.95 9.54
CA ARG A 149 0.04 19.27 10.29
C ARG A 149 -1.11 20.25 10.50
N THR A 150 -2.27 20.02 9.88
CA THR A 150 -3.48 20.79 10.18
C THR A 150 -4.37 19.98 11.12
N THR A 151 -4.34 20.36 12.39
CA THR A 151 -5.39 20.14 13.37
C THR A 151 -6.58 21.03 13.05
N CYS A 152 -7.80 20.48 13.01
CA CYS A 152 -9.02 21.27 13.11
C CYS A 152 -9.97 20.61 14.11
N CYS A 153 -10.09 21.24 15.28
CA CYS A 153 -11.26 21.15 16.16
C CYS A 153 -12.26 22.24 15.77
N GLY A 154 -13.55 21.90 15.85
CA GLY A 154 -14.59 22.76 16.41
C GLY A 154 -15.21 23.83 15.51
N SER A 155 -16.46 23.61 15.10
CA SER A 155 -17.63 24.42 15.47
C SER A 155 -18.90 23.60 15.23
#